data_AF-A0A5P8N1Z5-F1
#
_entry.id   AF-A0A5P8N1Z5-F1
#
_cell.length_a   1.000
_cell.length_b   1.000
_cell.length_c   1.000
_cell.angle_alpha   90.00
_cell.angle_beta   90.00
_cell.angle_gamma   90.00
#
_symmetry.space_group_name_H-M   'P 1'
#
loop_
_entity.id
_entity.type
_entity.pdbx_description
1 polymer ?
#
loop_
_entity_poly.entity_id
_entity_poly.type
_entity_poly.pdbx_seq_one_letter_code
_entity_poly.pdbx_strand_id
1 'polypeptide(L)'
;MKPFIVKPVFMKPMFVKPMFTKPVFLPLAAALMLAATPAAFAASCGEQLVPTQAALDSYINALAAKGPTAPESSGALLSHDPTPEGLAQTEAAIGDGTRPLVVQEALDKARAALATGDEARCLDYLAKARSTLGLK
;
A
#
# COMPACT_ATOMS: atom_id res chain seq x y z
N MET A 1 -2.08 -27.04 28.96
CA MET A 1 -2.18 -25.84 29.81
C MET A 1 -3.65 -25.44 29.88
N LYS A 2 -4.22 -25.23 31.07
CA LYS A 2 -5.67 -25.06 31.32
C LYS A 2 -6.03 -23.57 31.42
N PRO A 3 -7.21 -23.14 30.93
CA PRO A 3 -7.64 -21.75 31.02
C PRO A 3 -8.08 -21.41 32.45
N PHE A 4 -7.52 -20.33 33.01
CA PHE A 4 -7.85 -19.86 34.35
C PHE A 4 -8.95 -18.79 34.24
N ILE A 5 -10.19 -19.20 34.50
CA ILE A 5 -11.36 -18.33 34.65
C ILE A 5 -11.28 -17.72 36.05
N VAL A 6 -11.11 -16.41 36.14
CA VAL A 6 -11.07 -15.67 37.42
C VAL A 6 -12.44 -15.04 37.68
N LYS A 7 -13.02 -15.37 38.84
CA LYS A 7 -14.33 -14.88 39.31
C LYS A 7 -14.28 -13.38 39.65
N PRO A 8 -15.37 -12.62 39.49
CA PRO A 8 -15.43 -11.24 39.94
C PRO A 8 -15.48 -11.17 41.48
N VAL A 9 -14.61 -10.35 42.06
CA VAL A 9 -14.59 -10.07 43.50
C VAL A 9 -15.65 -9.00 43.80
N PHE A 10 -16.53 -9.36 44.73
CA PHE A 10 -17.67 -8.60 45.22
C PHE A 10 -17.24 -7.28 45.89
N MET A 11 -17.83 -6.19 45.40
CA MET A 11 -17.58 -4.80 45.79
C MET A 11 -18.29 -4.47 47.12
N LYS A 12 -17.55 -3.95 48.12
CA LYS A 12 -18.14 -3.32 49.31
C LYS A 12 -18.13 -1.80 49.14
N PRO A 13 -19.26 -1.08 49.25
CA PRO A 13 -19.23 0.37 49.30
C PRO A 13 -18.83 0.79 50.72
N MET A 14 -17.69 1.47 50.85
CA MET A 14 -17.33 2.13 52.08
C MET A 14 -17.90 3.55 52.09
N PHE A 15 -18.64 3.78 53.15
CA PHE A 15 -19.43 4.94 53.52
C PHE A 15 -18.59 6.23 53.54
N VAL A 16 -19.10 7.26 52.85
CA VAL A 16 -18.53 8.60 52.76
C VAL A 16 -18.72 9.34 54.09
N LYS A 17 -17.68 10.02 54.59
CA LYS A 17 -17.82 11.12 55.55
C LYS A 17 -17.36 12.42 54.86
N PRO A 18 -18.17 13.49 54.83
CA PRO A 18 -17.73 14.77 54.31
C PRO A 18 -16.96 15.49 55.42
N MET A 19 -15.71 15.86 55.15
CA MET A 19 -15.03 16.89 55.94
C MET A 19 -14.72 18.06 55.02
N PHE A 20 -15.43 19.14 55.29
CA PHE A 20 -15.21 20.47 54.75
C PHE A 20 -13.87 21.00 55.31
N THR A 21 -12.82 21.01 54.50
CA THR A 21 -11.55 21.67 54.83
C THR A 21 -10.96 22.33 53.59
N LYS A 22 -11.30 23.63 53.45
CA LYS A 22 -10.65 24.78 52.79
C LYS A 22 -9.96 24.60 51.41
N PRO A 23 -10.28 25.45 50.42
CA PRO A 23 -9.61 25.42 49.12
C PRO A 23 -8.27 26.13 49.20
N VAL A 24 -7.18 25.39 49.00
CA VAL A 24 -5.87 25.97 48.72
C VAL A 24 -5.44 25.49 47.35
N PHE A 25 -5.17 26.47 46.49
CA PHE A 25 -4.76 26.37 45.11
C PHE A 25 -3.68 25.31 44.87
N LEU A 26 -3.94 24.39 43.93
CA LEU A 26 -2.91 23.75 43.12
C LEU A 26 -3.43 23.61 41.69
N PRO A 27 -3.16 24.59 40.80
CA PRO A 27 -3.42 24.44 39.39
C PRO A 27 -2.28 23.63 38.75
N LEU A 28 -2.58 22.95 37.63
CA LEU A 28 -1.61 22.58 36.59
C LEU A 28 -0.85 21.24 36.76
N ALA A 29 -1.53 20.09 36.77
CA ALA A 29 -0.85 18.80 36.52
C ALA A 29 -1.75 17.69 35.92
N ALA A 30 -2.79 18.04 35.17
CA ALA A 30 -3.74 17.04 34.65
C ALA A 30 -4.08 17.20 33.15
N ALA A 31 -3.15 17.69 32.33
CA ALA A 31 -3.42 17.99 30.92
C ALA A 31 -2.48 17.32 29.89
N LEU A 32 -1.72 16.29 30.25
CA LEU A 32 -0.64 15.81 29.35
C LEU A 32 -0.57 14.30 29.11
N MET A 33 -1.70 13.58 29.06
CA MET A 33 -1.72 12.16 28.67
C MET A 33 -2.93 11.78 27.80
N LEU A 34 -3.24 12.57 26.76
CA LEU A 34 -4.32 12.22 25.81
C LEU A 34 -3.95 12.35 24.31
N ALA A 35 -2.67 12.29 23.97
CA ALA A 35 -2.22 12.34 22.57
C ALA A 35 -1.42 11.09 22.17
N ALA A 36 -1.98 9.91 22.38
CA ALA A 36 -1.57 8.70 21.69
C ALA A 36 -2.73 8.26 20.78
N THR A 37 -3.09 9.10 19.81
CA THR A 37 -3.91 8.66 18.68
C THR A 37 -3.06 7.67 17.88
N PRO A 38 -3.48 6.41 17.66
CA PRO A 38 -2.83 5.60 16.67
C PRO A 38 -2.94 6.37 15.35
N ALA A 39 -1.81 6.64 14.71
CA ALA A 39 -1.82 7.13 13.34
C ALA A 39 -2.77 6.21 12.56
N ALA A 40 -3.81 6.78 11.96
CA ALA A 40 -4.66 6.04 11.03
C ALA A 40 -3.71 5.31 10.07
N PHE A 41 -3.69 3.98 10.12
CA PHE A 41 -2.72 3.17 9.40
C PHE A 41 -2.98 3.29 7.89
N ALA A 42 -2.47 4.36 7.29
CA ALA A 42 -2.24 4.38 5.86
C ALA A 42 -1.23 3.26 5.59
N ALA A 43 -1.58 2.34 4.70
CA ALA A 43 -0.68 1.27 4.30
C ALA A 43 0.61 1.89 3.78
N SER A 44 1.75 1.37 4.24
CA SER A 44 3.06 1.84 3.76
C SER A 44 3.23 1.57 2.27
N CYS A 45 4.17 2.27 1.64
CA CYS A 45 4.49 2.06 0.24
C CYS A 45 4.88 0.60 -0.03
N GLY A 46 5.68 0.00 0.87
CA GLY A 46 6.08 -1.41 0.77
C GLY A 46 4.90 -2.37 0.76
N GLU A 47 3.90 -2.15 1.63
CA GLU A 47 2.68 -2.96 1.69
C GLU A 47 1.81 -2.83 0.42
N GLN A 48 1.82 -1.66 -0.22
CA GLN A 48 1.01 -1.40 -1.41
C GLN A 48 1.69 -1.81 -2.74
N LEU A 49 3.00 -2.03 -2.73
CA LEU A 49 3.76 -2.28 -3.97
C LEU A 49 3.45 -3.64 -4.59
N VAL A 50 3.47 -4.71 -3.78
CA VAL A 50 3.15 -6.07 -4.21
C VAL A 50 1.73 -6.20 -4.80
N PRO A 51 0.66 -5.73 -4.13
CA PRO A 51 -0.68 -5.84 -4.69
C PRO A 51 -0.86 -4.97 -5.95
N THR A 52 -0.17 -3.83 -6.06
CA THR A 52 -0.22 -3.00 -7.26
C THR A 52 0.49 -3.67 -8.44
N GLN A 53 1.62 -4.36 -8.20
CA GLN A 53 2.27 -5.18 -9.22
C GLN A 53 1.37 -6.33 -9.68
N ALA A 54 0.74 -7.05 -8.75
CA ALA A 54 -0.20 -8.12 -9.10
C ALA A 54 -1.39 -7.62 -9.92
N ALA A 55 -1.86 -6.39 -9.67
CA ALA A 55 -2.90 -5.76 -10.47
C ALA A 55 -2.43 -5.41 -11.89
N LEU A 56 -1.18 -4.97 -12.06
CA LEU A 56 -0.57 -4.81 -13.38
C LEU A 56 -0.50 -6.16 -14.11
N ASP A 57 -0.03 -7.21 -13.46
CA ASP A 57 0.07 -8.54 -14.07
C ASP A 57 -1.30 -9.07 -14.51
N SER A 58 -2.32 -8.89 -13.67
CA SER A 58 -3.71 -9.22 -14.03
C SER A 58 -4.22 -8.38 -15.22
N TYR A 59 -3.84 -7.11 -15.30
CA TYR A 59 -4.20 -6.24 -16.41
C TYR A 59 -3.53 -6.70 -17.72
N ILE A 60 -2.24 -7.04 -17.69
CA ILE A 60 -1.50 -7.58 -18.84
C ILE A 60 -2.12 -8.90 -19.31
N ASN A 61 -2.43 -9.82 -18.40
CA ASN A 61 -3.08 -11.09 -18.76
C ASN A 61 -4.45 -10.87 -19.44
N ALA A 62 -5.22 -9.87 -18.97
CA ALA A 62 -6.50 -9.53 -19.56
C ALA A 62 -6.37 -8.86 -20.94
N LEU A 63 -5.31 -8.07 -21.16
CA LEU A 63 -4.96 -7.52 -22.48
C LEU A 63 -4.55 -8.64 -23.44
N ALA A 64 -3.57 -9.47 -23.06
CA ALA A 64 -3.08 -10.57 -23.88
C ALA A 64 -4.19 -11.53 -24.32
N ALA A 65 -5.16 -11.81 -23.44
CA ALA A 65 -6.31 -12.67 -23.77
C ALA A 65 -7.27 -12.07 -24.83
N LYS A 66 -7.23 -10.75 -25.05
CA LYS A 66 -8.08 -10.01 -26.00
C LYS A 66 -7.28 -9.36 -27.11
N GLY A 67 -5.96 -9.47 -27.06
CA GLY A 67 -5.03 -8.68 -27.85
C GLY A 67 -5.11 -8.99 -29.34
N PRO A 68 -4.74 -8.03 -30.19
CA PRO A 68 -4.63 -8.25 -31.62
C PRO A 68 -3.50 -9.24 -31.92
N THR A 69 -3.72 -10.12 -32.89
CA THR A 69 -2.68 -11.01 -33.41
C THR A 69 -1.96 -10.35 -34.57
N ALA A 70 -0.64 -10.54 -34.67
CA ALA A 70 0.16 -10.09 -35.80
C ALA A 70 0.85 -11.27 -36.50
N PRO A 71 1.17 -11.17 -37.80
CA PRO A 71 2.02 -12.14 -38.48
C PRO A 71 3.40 -12.22 -37.83
N GLU A 72 3.96 -13.43 -37.79
CA GLU A 72 5.33 -13.64 -37.33
C GLU A 72 6.32 -12.90 -38.23
N SER A 73 7.26 -12.15 -37.63
CA SER A 73 8.30 -11.44 -38.38
C SER A 73 9.47 -12.36 -38.73
N SER A 74 10.22 -12.04 -39.79
CA SER A 74 11.46 -12.77 -40.12
C SER A 74 12.48 -12.73 -38.98
N GLY A 75 12.44 -11.70 -38.12
CA GLY A 75 13.25 -11.60 -36.92
C GLY A 75 12.97 -12.70 -35.90
N ALA A 76 11.71 -13.10 -35.74
CA ALA A 76 11.33 -14.19 -34.84
C ALA A 76 11.93 -15.55 -35.26
N LEU A 77 12.25 -15.71 -36.55
CA LEU A 77 12.87 -16.92 -37.11
C LEU A 77 14.40 -16.97 -36.88
N LEU A 78 15.02 -15.92 -36.36
CA LEU A 78 16.48 -15.81 -36.24
C LEU A 78 17.05 -16.46 -34.96
N SER A 79 16.29 -17.33 -34.28
CA SER A 79 16.70 -18.05 -33.06
C SER A 79 17.35 -17.18 -31.96
N HIS A 80 17.00 -15.89 -31.92
CA HIS A 80 17.35 -15.00 -30.81
C HIS A 80 16.10 -14.70 -30.00
N ASP A 81 16.25 -14.70 -28.68
CA ASP A 81 15.16 -14.29 -27.81
C ASP A 81 14.94 -12.78 -27.95
N PRO A 82 13.68 -12.33 -28.09
CA PRO A 82 13.38 -10.92 -28.13
C PRO A 82 13.64 -10.29 -26.75
N THR A 83 14.12 -9.05 -26.74
CA THR A 83 14.28 -8.31 -25.49
C THR A 83 12.90 -7.89 -24.96
N PRO A 84 12.70 -7.80 -23.63
CA PRO A 84 11.42 -7.38 -23.06
C PRO A 84 10.93 -6.03 -23.58
N GLU A 85 11.84 -5.07 -23.76
CA GLU A 85 11.49 -3.75 -24.31
C GLU A 85 11.08 -3.82 -25.79
N GLY A 86 11.77 -4.65 -26.59
CA GLY A 86 11.43 -4.86 -28.00
C GLY A 86 10.07 -5.53 -28.19
N LEU A 87 9.72 -6.50 -27.32
CA LEU A 87 8.39 -7.09 -27.29
C LEU A 87 7.33 -6.03 -27.01
N ALA A 88 7.50 -5.26 -25.93
CA ALA A 88 6.51 -4.27 -25.52
C ALA A 88 6.31 -3.15 -26.56
N GLN A 89 7.36 -2.74 -27.28
CA GLN A 89 7.25 -1.80 -28.40
C GLN A 89 6.46 -2.39 -29.57
N THR A 90 6.67 -3.68 -29.88
CA THR A 90 5.95 -4.38 -30.94
C THR A 90 4.46 -4.55 -30.57
N GLU A 91 4.19 -4.97 -29.34
CA GLU A 91 2.84 -5.08 -28.76
C GLU A 91 2.10 -3.73 -28.80
N ALA A 92 2.78 -2.64 -28.43
CA ALA A 92 2.22 -1.29 -28.54
C ALA A 92 1.92 -0.90 -30.00
N ALA A 93 2.81 -1.22 -30.95
CA ALA A 93 2.65 -0.89 -32.36
C ALA A 93 1.47 -1.62 -33.02
N ILE A 94 1.15 -2.85 -32.56
CA ILE A 94 0.00 -3.62 -33.07
C ILE A 94 -1.31 -3.29 -32.35
N GLY A 95 -1.28 -2.38 -31.37
CA GLY A 95 -2.47 -1.83 -30.71
C GLY A 95 -2.79 -2.41 -29.34
N ASP A 96 -1.87 -3.15 -28.72
CA ASP A 96 -2.04 -3.65 -27.33
C ASP A 96 -1.83 -2.53 -26.27
N GLY A 97 -1.38 -1.36 -26.74
CA GLY A 97 -1.28 -0.13 -25.98
C GLY A 97 -0.01 -0.02 -25.13
N THR A 98 0.28 1.19 -24.66
CA THR A 98 1.50 1.50 -23.88
C THR A 98 1.25 1.56 -22.38
N ARG A 99 0.01 1.31 -21.95
CA ARG A 99 -0.38 1.45 -20.54
C ARG A 99 0.46 0.56 -19.60
N PRO A 100 0.72 -0.73 -19.91
CA PRO A 100 1.55 -1.56 -19.05
C PRO A 100 2.96 -1.00 -18.84
N LEU A 101 3.59 -0.45 -19.89
CA LEU A 101 4.91 0.18 -19.83
C LEU A 101 4.92 1.37 -18.85
N VAL A 102 3.93 2.25 -18.94
CA VAL A 102 3.82 3.43 -18.06
C VAL A 102 3.62 3.02 -16.59
N VAL A 103 2.81 2.00 -16.35
CA VAL A 103 2.58 1.48 -14.98
C VAL A 103 3.86 0.83 -14.44
N GLN A 104 4.54 0.01 -15.26
CA GLN A 104 5.77 -0.65 -14.88
C GLN A 104 6.87 0.36 -14.55
N GLU A 105 7.04 1.41 -15.37
CA GLU A 105 8.00 2.49 -15.12
C GLU A 105 7.71 3.19 -13.77
N ALA A 106 6.44 3.44 -13.46
CA ALA A 106 6.06 4.02 -12.17
C ALA A 106 6.36 3.08 -11.00
N LEU A 107 6.14 1.76 -11.16
CA LEU A 107 6.48 0.76 -10.15
C LEU A 107 8.00 0.62 -9.94
N ASP A 108 8.79 0.72 -11.01
CA ASP A 108 10.26 0.73 -10.93
C ASP A 108 10.74 1.95 -10.13
N LYS A 109 10.17 3.14 -10.38
CA LYS A 109 10.47 4.36 -9.62
C LYS A 109 10.03 4.27 -8.15
N ALA A 110 8.87 3.66 -7.89
CA ALA A 110 8.41 3.40 -6.52
C ALA A 110 9.40 2.48 -5.78
N ARG A 111 9.83 1.37 -6.39
CA ARG A 111 10.85 0.47 -5.82
C ARG A 111 12.17 1.20 -5.54
N ALA A 112 12.61 2.07 -6.45
CA ALA A 112 13.83 2.86 -6.25
C ALA A 112 13.70 3.83 -5.07
N ALA A 113 12.56 4.53 -4.94
CA ALA A 113 12.30 5.43 -3.81
C ALA A 113 12.19 4.67 -2.48
N LEU A 114 11.54 3.50 -2.48
CA LEU A 114 11.48 2.61 -1.32
C LEU A 114 12.87 2.18 -0.85
N ALA A 115 13.74 1.80 -1.79
CA ALA A 115 15.11 1.38 -1.50
C ALA A 115 15.95 2.48 -0.84
N THR A 116 15.65 3.75 -1.11
CA THR A 116 16.31 4.91 -0.47
C THR A 116 15.58 5.41 0.78
N GLY A 117 14.46 4.79 1.17
CA GLY A 117 13.63 5.23 2.30
C GLY A 117 12.80 6.49 2.03
N ASP A 118 12.63 6.90 0.77
CA ASP A 118 11.83 8.07 0.37
C ASP A 118 10.36 7.68 0.23
N GLU A 119 9.69 7.53 1.38
CA GLU A 119 8.31 7.04 1.47
C GLU A 119 7.32 7.94 0.70
N ALA A 120 7.51 9.26 0.77
CA ALA A 120 6.63 10.22 0.11
C ALA A 120 6.69 10.09 -1.42
N ARG A 121 7.89 10.00 -2.00
CA ARG A 121 8.02 9.77 -3.45
C ARG A 121 7.55 8.38 -3.86
N CYS A 122 7.81 7.39 -3.02
CA CYS A 122 7.34 6.03 -3.26
C CYS A 122 5.81 5.99 -3.41
N LEU A 123 5.10 6.62 -2.47
CA LEU A 123 3.63 6.73 -2.50
C LEU A 123 3.12 7.53 -3.71
N ASP A 124 3.81 8.60 -4.11
CA ASP A 124 3.46 9.38 -5.32
C ASP A 124 3.55 8.52 -6.59
N TYR A 125 4.64 7.77 -6.76
CA TYR A 125 4.80 6.85 -7.88
C TYR A 125 3.76 5.72 -7.86
N LEU A 126 3.44 5.17 -6.67
CA LEU A 126 2.35 4.20 -6.54
C LEU A 126 0.99 4.78 -6.91
N ALA A 127 0.67 6.00 -6.47
CA ALA A 127 -0.58 6.66 -6.83
C ALA A 127 -0.70 6.85 -8.36
N LYS A 128 0.42 7.21 -9.03
CA LYS A 128 0.48 7.26 -10.49
C LYS A 128 0.25 5.89 -11.14
N ALA A 129 0.90 4.84 -10.64
CA ALA A 129 0.70 3.48 -11.15
C ALA A 129 -0.76 3.03 -11.02
N ARG A 130 -1.33 3.19 -9.82
CA ARG A 130 -2.72 2.82 -9.50
C ARG A 130 -3.73 3.58 -10.34
N SER A 131 -3.59 4.91 -10.45
CA SER A 131 -4.49 5.73 -11.27
C SER A 131 -4.44 5.35 -12.75
N THR A 132 -3.26 5.01 -13.27
CA THR A 132 -3.10 4.54 -14.66
C THR A 132 -3.81 3.20 -14.88
N LEU A 133 -3.83 2.31 -13.89
CA LEU A 133 -4.60 1.06 -13.90
C LEU A 133 -6.11 1.25 -13.64
N GLY A 134 -6.55 2.46 -13.30
CA GLY A 134 -7.94 2.73 -12.88
C GLY A 134 -8.28 2.24 -11.47
N LEU A 135 -7.27 1.94 -10.65
CA LEU A 135 -7.41 1.64 -9.23
C LEU A 135 -7.53 2.95 -8.46
N LYS A 136 -8.58 3.08 -7.66
CA LYS A 136 -8.79 4.23 -6.76
C LYS A 136 -8.29 3.93 -5.35
#